data_AF-A0A7J6VZP8-F1
#
_entry.id   AF-A0A7J6VZP8-F1
#
_cell.length_a   1.000
_cell.length_b   1.000
_cell.length_c   1.000
_cell.angle_alpha   90.00
_cell.angle_beta   90.00
_cell.angle_gamma   90.00
#
_symmetry.space_group_name_H-M   'P 1'
#
loop_
_entity.id
_entity.type
_entity.pdbx_description
1 polymer ?
#
loop_
_entity_poly.entity_id
_entity_poly.type
_entity_poly.pdbx_seq_one_letter_code
_entity_poly.pdbx_strand_id
1 'polypeptide(L)'
;MVVHMMLDAALSDTVEKFPVDIQLLKDMIEGIRFDQKKSRYKNFKLYLYCYFVSKTIGLMCVPVMGIAPESYATTEVYNAALALGIANKLTNILRDVGEE
;
A
#
# COMPACT_ATOMS: atom_id res chain seq x y z
N MET A 1 0.73 -23.73 10.53
CA MET A 1 0.04 -23.11 11.69
C MET A 1 0.93 -22.10 12.43
N VAL A 2 2.20 -22.41 12.70
CA VAL A 2 3.13 -21.51 13.44
C VAL A 2 3.47 -20.20 12.69
N VAL A 3 3.58 -20.23 11.35
CA VAL A 3 3.95 -19.05 10.55
C VAL A 3 2.90 -17.93 10.62
N HIS A 4 1.61 -18.27 10.65
CA HIS A 4 0.53 -17.28 10.81
C HIS A 4 0.65 -16.56 12.15
N MET A 5 0.88 -17.30 13.25
CA MET A 5 1.03 -16.71 14.58
C MET A 5 2.23 -15.75 14.67
N MET A 6 3.33 -16.02 13.98
CA MET A 6 4.50 -15.13 14.01
C MET A 6 4.25 -13.82 13.24
N LEU A 7 3.57 -13.88 12.10
CA LEU A 7 3.21 -12.69 11.33
C LEU A 7 2.15 -11.86 12.06
N ASP A 8 1.15 -12.50 12.66
CA ASP A 8 0.11 -11.82 13.44
C ASP A 8 0.71 -11.13 14.67
N ALA A 9 1.65 -11.78 15.36
CA ALA A 9 2.37 -11.19 16.49
C ALA A 9 3.25 -10.00 16.06
N ALA A 10 3.98 -10.12 14.95
CA ALA A 10 4.80 -9.02 14.43
C ALA A 10 3.95 -7.83 13.97
N LEU A 11 2.80 -8.08 13.35
CA LEU A 11 1.85 -7.04 12.97
C LEU A 11 1.26 -6.37 14.22
N SER A 12 0.88 -7.15 15.24
CA SER A 12 0.39 -6.61 16.51
C SER A 12 1.41 -5.70 17.18
N ASP A 13 2.67 -6.13 17.29
CA ASP A 13 3.77 -5.34 17.84
C ASP A 13 3.99 -4.05 17.03
N THR A 14 3.88 -4.10 15.71
CA THR A 14 4.03 -2.93 14.84
C THR A 14 2.90 -1.92 15.06
N VAL A 15 1.64 -2.35 15.12
CA VAL A 15 0.47 -1.47 15.30
C VAL A 15 0.44 -0.88 16.71
N GLU A 16 1.03 -1.56 17.70
CA GLU A 16 1.17 -1.03 19.06
C GLU A 16 2.26 0.04 19.16
N LYS A 17 3.35 -0.08 18.38
CA LYS A 17 4.48 0.86 18.38
C LYS A 17 4.31 2.06 17.47
N PHE A 18 3.60 1.89 16.35
CA PHE A 18 3.46 2.90 15.32
C PHE A 18 1.98 3.22 15.08
N PRO A 19 1.61 4.50 14.84
CA PRO A 19 0.23 4.91 14.61
C PRO A 19 -0.25 4.55 13.18
N VAL A 20 -0.24 3.25 12.87
CA VAL A 20 -0.75 2.71 11.60
C VAL A 20 -2.28 2.65 11.69
N ASP A 21 -2.95 3.36 10.78
CA ASP A 21 -4.41 3.32 10.69
C ASP A 21 -4.88 1.95 10.20
N ILE A 22 -5.66 1.24 11.03
CA ILE A 22 -6.24 -0.06 10.69
C ILE A 22 -7.14 -0.01 9.44
N GLN A 23 -7.67 1.16 9.09
CA GLN A 23 -8.43 1.34 7.86
C GLN A 23 -7.56 1.08 6.62
N LEU A 24 -6.27 1.43 6.65
CA LEU A 24 -5.35 1.16 5.54
C LEU A 24 -5.12 -0.35 5.34
N LEU A 25 -5.08 -1.13 6.42
CA LEU A 25 -5.01 -2.60 6.36
C LEU A 25 -6.29 -3.19 5.76
N LYS A 26 -7.46 -2.69 6.16
CA LYS A 26 -8.76 -3.12 5.59
C LYS A 26 -8.86 -2.79 4.11
N ASP A 27 -8.44 -1.58 3.72
CA ASP A 27 -8.43 -1.13 2.33
C ASP A 27 -7.50 -2.01 1.48
N MET A 28 -6.37 -2.47 2.04
CA MET A 28 -5.46 -3.39 1.34
C MET A 28 -6.14 -4.74 1.07
N ILE A 29 -6.87 -5.29 2.05
CA ILE A 29 -7.63 -6.54 1.89
C ILE A 29 -8.69 -6.38 0.80
N GLU A 30 -9.40 -5.25 0.77
CA GLU A 30 -10.36 -4.96 -0.31
C GLU A 30 -9.68 -4.84 -1.68
N GLY A 31 -8.50 -4.20 -1.74
CA GLY A 31 -7.68 -4.15 -2.95
C GLY A 31 -7.36 -5.54 -3.50
N ILE A 32 -6.91 -6.46 -2.64
CA ILE A 32 -6.63 -7.86 -3.02
C ILE A 32 -7.91 -8.58 -3.49
N ARG A 33 -9.07 -8.29 -2.89
CA ARG A 33 -10.36 -8.84 -3.37
C ARG A 33 -10.75 -8.30 -4.74
N PHE A 34 -10.35 -7.08 -5.09
CA PHE A 34 -10.58 -6.51 -6.42
C PHE A 34 -9.73 -7.21 -7.50
N ASP A 35 -8.47 -7.56 -7.18
CA ASP A 35 -7.57 -8.31 -8.10
C ASP A 35 -8.24 -9.58 -8.62
N GLN A 36 -8.97 -10.29 -7.75
CA GLN A 36 -9.62 -11.55 -8.11
C GLN A 36 -10.79 -11.39 -9.10
N LYS A 37 -11.35 -10.18 -9.25
CA LYS A 37 -12.59 -9.97 -10.02
C LYS A 37 -12.36 -9.35 -11.39
N LYS A 38 -11.22 -8.72 -11.66
CA LYS A 38 -11.05 -7.87 -12.85
C LYS A 38 -9.68 -8.04 -13.49
N SER A 39 -9.66 -8.65 -14.67
CA SER A 39 -8.43 -9.01 -15.38
C SER A 39 -7.97 -8.02 -16.44
N ARG A 40 -8.82 -7.08 -16.90
CA ARG A 40 -8.45 -6.11 -17.95
C ARG A 40 -9.07 -4.73 -17.76
N TYR A 41 -8.26 -3.69 -17.95
CA TYR A 41 -8.67 -2.29 -17.93
C TYR A 41 -8.60 -1.72 -19.35
N LYS A 42 -9.74 -1.26 -19.88
CA LYS A 42 -9.83 -0.73 -21.27
C LYS A 42 -9.18 0.66 -21.45
N ASN A 43 -8.89 1.36 -20.36
CA ASN A 43 -8.36 2.73 -20.36
C ASN A 43 -7.65 2.99 -19.03
N PHE A 44 -7.25 4.24 -18.79
CA PHE A 44 -6.53 4.65 -17.58
C PHE A 44 -7.35 4.51 -16.27
N LYS A 45 -8.51 3.84 -16.28
CA LYS A 45 -9.12 3.26 -15.06
C LYS A 45 -8.17 2.33 -14.30
N LEU A 46 -7.09 1.85 -14.93
CA LEU A 46 -5.96 1.20 -14.27
C LEU A 46 -5.35 2.04 -13.14
N TYR A 47 -5.34 3.37 -13.29
CA TYR A 47 -4.85 4.28 -12.25
C TYR A 47 -5.70 4.23 -10.99
N LEU A 48 -7.03 4.21 -11.12
CA LEU A 48 -7.94 4.09 -9.97
C LEU A 48 -7.71 2.76 -9.25
N TYR A 49 -7.45 1.70 -10.00
CA TYR A 49 -7.04 0.42 -9.43
C TYR A 49 -5.71 0.53 -8.66
N CYS A 50 -4.67 1.09 -9.28
CA CYS A 50 -3.38 1.31 -8.60
C CYS A 50 -3.52 2.20 -7.36
N TYR A 51 -4.41 3.19 -7.41
CA TYR A 51 -4.73 4.04 -6.27
C TYR A 51 -5.30 3.19 -5.13
N PHE A 52 -6.31 2.35 -5.35
CA PHE A 52 -6.88 1.55 -4.26
C PHE A 52 -5.92 0.48 -3.72
N VAL A 53 -5.18 -0.20 -4.58
CA VAL A 53 -4.30 -1.30 -4.17
C VAL A 53 -2.99 -0.81 -3.55
N SER A 54 -2.45 0.32 -4.02
CA SER A 54 -1.07 0.74 -3.68
C SER A 54 -1.01 1.91 -2.72
N LYS A 55 -2.10 2.68 -2.58
CA LYS A 55 -2.23 3.75 -1.57
C LYS A 55 -1.97 3.24 -0.18
N THR A 56 -2.48 2.06 0.11
CA THR A 56 -2.47 1.46 1.44
C THR A 56 -1.03 1.16 1.86
N ILE A 57 -0.22 0.56 0.99
CA ILE A 57 1.17 0.21 1.28
C ILE A 57 2.01 1.46 1.54
N GLY A 58 1.95 2.45 0.64
CA GLY A 58 2.75 3.68 0.80
C GLY A 58 2.41 4.42 2.09
N LEU A 59 1.12 4.58 2.40
CA LEU A 59 0.67 5.28 3.60
C LEU A 59 0.93 4.49 4.90
N MET A 60 0.83 3.15 4.88
CA MET A 60 1.14 2.32 6.05
C MET A 60 2.62 2.38 6.44
N CYS A 61 3.51 2.62 5.47
CA CYS A 61 4.95 2.73 5.75
C CYS A 61 5.35 4.08 6.36
N VAL A 62 4.61 5.16 6.12
CA VAL A 62 4.94 6.51 6.64
C VAL A 62 5.14 6.54 8.15
N PRO A 63 4.22 6.05 9.00
CA PRO A 63 4.42 6.07 10.46
C PRO A 63 5.58 5.18 10.91
N VAL A 64 5.92 4.13 10.15
CA VAL A 64 7.03 3.22 10.47
C VAL A 64 8.38 3.82 10.10
N MET A 65 8.48 4.46 8.92
CA MET A 65 9.70 5.14 8.46
C MET A 65 9.94 6.45 9.22
N GLY A 66 8.88 7.06 9.74
CA GLY A 66 8.92 8.35 10.39
C GLY A 66 9.03 9.52 9.40
N ILE A 67 8.77 10.72 9.91
CA ILE A 67 8.97 11.97 9.18
C ILE A 67 10.13 12.70 9.85
N ALA A 68 11.12 13.12 9.06
CA ALA A 68 12.28 13.83 9.58
C ALA A 68 11.84 15.14 10.27
N PRO A 69 12.40 15.50 11.44
CA PRO A 69 11.97 16.68 12.21
C PRO A 69 12.04 18.00 11.43
N GLU A 70 12.97 18.11 10.48
CA GLU A 70 13.16 19.24 9.58
C GLU A 70 12.15 19.31 8.43
N SER A 71 11.29 18.30 8.28
CA SER A 71 10.26 18.28 7.25
C SER A 71 9.06 19.11 7.67
N TYR A 72 8.93 20.31 7.09
CA TYR A 72 7.80 21.22 7.31
C TYR A 72 6.50 20.79 6.60
N ALA A 73 6.55 19.70 5.84
CA ALA A 73 5.58 19.36 4.81
C ALA A 73 4.93 18.01 5.11
N THR A 74 4.25 17.90 6.25
CA THR A 74 3.66 16.64 6.73
C THR A 74 2.66 16.06 5.73
N THR A 75 1.84 16.91 5.09
CA THR A 75 0.85 16.50 4.09
C THR A 75 1.52 16.03 2.80
N GLU A 76 2.60 16.70 2.39
CA GLU A 76 3.37 16.41 1.20
C GLU A 76 4.06 15.04 1.31
N VAL A 77 4.50 14.64 2.50
CA VAL A 77 5.04 13.29 2.72
C VAL A 77 4.00 12.22 2.44
N TYR A 78 2.76 12.38 2.93
CA TYR A 78 1.69 11.42 2.63
C TYR A 78 1.32 11.39 1.15
N ASN A 79 1.30 12.56 0.48
CA ASN A 79 1.08 12.64 -0.97
C ASN A 79 2.22 11.97 -1.76
N ALA A 80 3.47 12.16 -1.34
CA ALA A 80 4.62 11.53 -1.95
C ALA A 80 4.61 10.01 -1.75
N ALA A 81 4.27 9.54 -0.54
CA ALA A 81 4.13 8.11 -0.25
C ALA A 81 3.04 7.44 -1.08
N LEU A 82 1.90 8.12 -1.26
CA LEU A 82 0.84 7.69 -2.17
C LEU A 82 1.33 7.60 -3.62
N ALA A 83 1.99 8.66 -4.12
CA ALA A 83 2.51 8.71 -5.48
C ALA A 83 3.55 7.61 -5.72
N LEU A 84 4.44 7.35 -4.76
CA LEU A 84 5.43 6.29 -4.79
C LEU A 84 4.77 4.91 -4.87
N GLY A 85 3.74 4.65 -4.05
CA GLY A 85 2.99 3.40 -4.10
C GLY A 85 2.39 3.14 -5.47
N ILE A 86 1.74 4.17 -6.05
CA ILE A 86 1.15 4.08 -7.40
C ILE A 86 2.25 3.83 -8.45
N ALA A 87 3.36 4.57 -8.39
CA ALA A 87 4.47 4.41 -9.31
C ALA A 87 5.02 2.97 -9.27
N ASN A 88 5.27 2.42 -8.08
CA ASN A 88 5.76 1.05 -7.92
C ASN A 88 4.80 0.00 -8.51
N LYS A 89 3.49 0.16 -8.34
CA LYS A 89 2.51 -0.77 -8.92
C LYS A 89 2.47 -0.69 -10.45
N LEU A 90 2.54 0.52 -11.00
CA LEU A 90 2.66 0.71 -12.44
C LEU A 90 3.96 0.10 -12.97
N THR A 91 5.07 0.27 -12.27
CA THR A 91 6.35 -0.36 -12.61
C THR A 91 6.27 -1.88 -12.60
N ASN A 92 5.64 -2.49 -11.59
CA ASN A 92 5.42 -3.94 -11.57
C ASN A 92 4.57 -4.39 -12.77
N ILE A 93 3.46 -3.71 -13.06
CA ILE A 93 2.62 -4.03 -14.24
C ILE A 93 3.42 -3.95 -15.54
N LEU A 94 4.28 -2.93 -15.70
CA LEU A 94 5.12 -2.78 -16.89
C LEU A 94 6.23 -3.84 -16.97
N ARG A 95 6.78 -4.25 -15.82
CA ARG A 95 7.80 -5.29 -15.75
C ARG A 95 7.24 -6.65 -16.14
N ASP A 96 6.02 -6.95 -15.70
CA ASP A 96 5.42 -8.29 -15.76
C ASP A 96 4.56 -8.50 -17.03
N VAL A 97 4.62 -7.57 -17.99
CA VAL A 97 3.92 -7.69 -19.27
C VAL A 97 4.38 -8.94 -20.02
N GLY A 98 3.46 -9.88 -20.24
CA GLY A 98 3.72 -11.13 -20.97
C GLY A 98 3.93 -12.35 -20.07
N GLU A 99 4.15 -12.14 -18.77
CA GLU A 99 4.10 -13.20 -17.74
C GLU A 99 2.70 -13.25 -17.09
N GLU A 100 2.06 -12.09 -16.89
CA GLU A 100 0.66 -11.91 -16.46
C GLU A 100 -0.32 -11.66 -17.62
#